data_AF-A0A380G1M5-F1
#
_entry.id   AF-A0A380G1M5-F1
#
_cell.length_a   1.000
_cell.length_b   1.000
_cell.length_c   1.000
_cell.angle_alpha   90.00
_cell.angle_beta   90.00
_cell.angle_gamma   90.00
#
_symmetry.space_group_name_H-M   'P 1'
#
loop_
_entity.id
_entity.type
_entity.pdbx_description
1 polymer ?
#
loop_
_entity_poly.entity_id
_entity_poly.type
_entity_poly.pdbx_seq_one_letter_code
_entity_poly.pdbx_strand_id
1 'polypeptide(L)' 'MDEIVKHHLLKVNKLSQEVLEQVISESQTYGDAKENLNKLKILAKSHFKTEHLTTIYDQALLDLEEKINATLIKK' A
#
# COMPACT_ATOMS: atom_id res chain seq x y z
N MET A 1 -22.67 14.72 3.99
CA MET A 1 -22.04 13.54 4.62
C MET A 1 -21.10 12.83 3.65
N ASP A 2 -21.44 12.78 2.35
CA ASP A 2 -20.60 12.18 1.30
C ASP A 2 -19.25 12.86 1.05
N GLU A 3 -19.14 14.19 1.15
CA GLU A 3 -17.88 14.88 0.82
C GLU A 3 -16.73 14.55 1.78
N ILE A 4 -17.03 14.38 3.08
CA ILE A 4 -16.02 14.03 4.09
C ILE A 4 -15.49 12.62 3.84
N VAL A 5 -16.38 11.67 3.56
CA VAL A 5 -16.01 10.28 3.24
C VAL A 5 -15.20 10.24 1.95
N LYS A 6 -15.63 10.96 0.91
CA LYS A 6 -14.91 11.07 -0.36
C LYS A 6 -13.51 11.67 -0.18
N HIS A 7 -13.38 12.73 0.61
CA HIS A 7 -12.09 13.35 0.90
C HIS A 7 -11.17 12.40 1.69
N HIS A 8 -11.72 11.65 2.65
CA HIS A 8 -10.96 10.67 3.40
C HIS A 8 -10.47 9.52 2.51
N LEU A 9 -11.33 9.00 1.63
CA LEU A 9 -10.97 7.95 0.67
C LEU A 9 -9.88 8.42 -0.29
N LEU A 10 -10.01 9.63 -0.84
CA LEU A 10 -9.00 10.22 -1.71
C LEU A 10 -7.64 10.35 -1.01
N LYS A 11 -7.65 10.71 0.27
CA LYS A 11 -6.42 10.81 1.07
C LYS A 11 -5.78 9.44 1.30
N VAL A 12 -6.57 8.42 1.63
CA VAL A 12 -6.07 7.04 1.80
C VAL A 12 -5.47 6.53 0.49
N ASN A 13 -6.18 6.69 -0.63
CA ASN A 13 -5.70 6.25 -1.95
C ASN A 13 -4.42 6.97 -2.37
N LYS A 14 -4.33 8.28 -2.12
CA LYS A 14 -3.11 9.04 -2.42
C LYS A 14 -1.92 8.52 -1.60
N LEU A 15 -2.12 8.32 -0.29
CA LEU A 15 -1.06 7.85 0.59
C LEU A 15 -0.65 6.40 0.27
N SER A 16 -1.59 5.53 -0.11
CA SER A 16 -1.27 4.15 -0.51
C SER A 16 -0.43 4.13 -1.77
N GLN A 17 -0.72 5.01 -2.75
CA GLN A 17 0.07 5.16 -3.96
C GLN A 17 1.48 5.69 -3.67
N GLU A 18 1.61 6.75 -2.87
CA GLU A 18 2.92 7.31 -2.49
C GLU A 18 3.78 6.26 -1.77
N VAL A 19 3.21 5.51 -0.83
CA VAL A 19 3.88 4.42 -0.12
C VAL A 19 4.29 3.31 -1.09
N LEU A 20 3.41 2.90 -2.00
CA LEU A 20 3.69 1.86 -2.98
C LEU A 20 4.86 2.26 -3.89
N GLU A 21 4.83 3.47 -4.44
CA GLU A 21 5.89 3.98 -5.31
C GLU A 21 7.23 4.03 -4.60
N GLN A 22 7.24 4.53 -3.36
CA GLN A 22 8.45 4.55 -2.54
C GLN A 22 8.98 3.13 -2.29
N VAL A 23 8.14 2.21 -1.82
CA VAL A 23 8.57 0.84 -1.52
C VAL A 23 9.08 0.12 -2.76
N ILE A 24 8.43 0.31 -3.93
CA ILE A 24 8.95 -0.23 -5.19
C ILE A 24 10.31 0.37 -5.53
N SER A 25 10.49 1.69 -5.38
CA SER A 25 11.76 2.35 -5.72
C SER A 25 12.93 1.90 -4.84
N GLU A 26 12.64 1.51 -3.59
CA GLU A 26 13.63 1.03 -2.62
C GLU A 26 13.85 -0.50 -2.70
N SER A 27 13.12 -1.20 -3.58
CA SER A 27 13.12 -2.66 -3.67
C SER A 27 13.74 -3.16 -4.98
N GLN A 28 14.45 -4.28 -4.93
CA GLN A 28 15.07 -4.86 -6.13
C GLN A 28 14.04 -5.62 -6.99
N THR A 29 13.09 -6.27 -6.35
CA THR A 29 12.00 -7.02 -6.99
C THR A 29 10.64 -6.67 -6.39
N TYR A 30 9.56 -7.01 -7.10
CA TYR A 30 8.21 -6.91 -6.53
C TYR A 30 7.99 -7.87 -5.35
N GLY A 31 8.79 -8.94 -5.23
CA GLY A 31 8.79 -9.81 -4.05
C GLY A 31 9.31 -9.06 -2.81
N ASP A 32 10.42 -8.35 -2.96
CA ASP A 32 11.01 -7.55 -1.87
C ASP A 32 10.06 -6.42 -1.46
N ALA A 33 9.43 -5.76 -2.44
CA ALA A 33 8.44 -4.72 -2.18
C ALA A 33 7.24 -5.26 -1.36
N LYS A 34 6.76 -6.47 -1.69
CA LYS A 34 5.69 -7.14 -0.94
C LYS A 34 6.13 -7.49 0.48
N GLU A 35 7.36 -7.96 0.67
CA GLU A 35 7.89 -8.25 2.01
C GLU A 35 8.01 -6.96 2.85
N ASN A 36 8.53 -5.87 2.26
CA ASN A 36 8.68 -4.58 2.92
C ASN A 36 7.34 -3.99 3.35
N LEU A 37 6.32 -4.00 2.47
CA LEU A 37 4.96 -3.58 2.84
C LEU A 37 4.37 -4.41 3.98
N ASN A 38 4.58 -5.73 3.99
CA ASN A 38 4.11 -6.58 5.08
C ASN A 38 4.81 -6.26 6.42
N LYS A 39 6.11 -5.95 6.41
CA LYS A 39 6.83 -5.49 7.61
C LYS A 39 6.27 -4.17 8.12
N LEU A 40 6.04 -3.20 7.24
CA LEU A 40 5.45 -1.90 7.59
C LEU A 40 4.05 -2.07 8.20
N LYS A 41 3.22 -2.94 7.63
CA LYS A 41 1.91 -3.30 8.17
C LYS A 41 2.00 -3.90 9.58
N ILE A 42 2.91 -4.85 9.78
CA ILE A 42 3.12 -5.47 11.11
C ILE A 42 3.52 -4.39 12.11
N LEU A 43 4.48 -3.51 11.77
CA LEU A 43 4.92 -2.41 12.63
C LEU A 43 3.78 -1.45 12.98
N ALA A 44 2.96 -1.07 12.00
CA ALA A 44 1.79 -0.21 12.22
C ALA A 44 0.80 -0.83 13.21
N LYS A 45 0.56 -2.14 13.10
CA LYS A 45 -0.38 -2.86 13.95
C LYS A 45 0.15 -3.11 15.36
N SER A 46 1.41 -3.55 15.48
CA SER A 46 1.98 -3.97 16.78
C SER A 46 2.62 -2.82 17.57
N HIS A 47 3.40 -1.97 16.92
CA HIS A 47 4.18 -0.92 17.60
C HIS A 47 3.40 0.38 17.70
N PHE A 48 2.80 0.84 16.60
CA PHE A 48 2.10 2.12 16.58
C PHE A 48 0.61 2.00 16.88
N LYS A 49 0.05 0.79 16.87
CA LYS A 49 -1.38 0.49 17.07
C LYS A 49 -2.28 1.42 16.24
N THR A 50 -1.85 1.74 15.02
CA THR A 50 -2.49 2.74 14.17
C THR A 50 -3.26 2.05 13.06
N GLU A 51 -4.58 2.01 13.20
CA GLU A 51 -5.48 1.36 12.25
C GLU A 51 -5.40 2.01 10.86
N HIS A 52 -5.38 3.34 10.78
CA HIS A 52 -5.29 4.07 9.51
C HIS A 52 -4.03 3.75 8.70
N LEU A 53 -2.88 3.57 9.36
CA LEU A 53 -1.64 3.17 8.67
C LEU A 53 -1.74 1.74 8.16
N THR A 54 -2.38 0.86 8.93
CA THR A 54 -2.64 -0.53 8.50
C THR A 54 -3.49 -0.54 7.22
N THR A 55 -4.55 0.27 7.16
CA THR A 55 -5.39 0.42 5.96
C THR A 55 -4.61 0.91 4.75
N ILE A 56 -3.71 1.88 4.92
CA ILE A 56 -2.87 2.40 3.83
C ILE A 56 -1.95 1.30 3.29
N TYR A 57 -1.29 0.53 4.17
CA TYR A 57 -0.41 -0.57 3.75
C TYR A 57 -1.18 -1.72 3.11
N ASP A 58 -2.39 -2.01 3.59
CA ASP A 58 -3.26 -3.02 2.97
C ASP A 58 -3.69 -2.61 1.56
N GLN A 59 -4.05 -1.34 1.36
CA GLN A 59 -4.37 -0.85 0.02
C GLN A 59 -3.14 -0.90 -0.90
N ALA A 60 -1.97 -0.49 -0.42
CA ALA A 60 -0.73 -0.55 -1.20
C ALA A 60 -0.35 -1.99 -1.60
N LEU A 61 -0.64 -2.98 -0.75
CA LEU A 61 -0.43 -4.40 -1.05
C LEU A 61 -1.35 -4.88 -2.19
N LEU A 62 -2.62 -4.50 -2.16
CA LEU A 62 -3.58 -4.82 -3.23
C LEU A 62 -3.13 -4.22 -4.57
N ASP A 63 -2.78 -2.93 -4.55
CA ASP A 63 -2.30 -2.21 -5.73
C ASP A 63 -1.00 -2.84 -6.30
N LEU A 64 -0.10 -3.31 -5.42
CA LEU A 64 1.10 -4.05 -5.83
C LEU A 64 0.75 -5.38 -6.52
N GLU A 65 -0.20 -6.14 -5.97
CA GLU A 65 -0.65 -7.41 -6.56
C GLU A 65 -1.29 -7.21 -7.92
N GLU A 66 -2.13 -6.18 -8.07
CA GLU A 66 -2.68 -5.79 -9.36
C GLU A 66 -1.58 -5.44 -10.36
N LYS A 67 -0.55 -4.69 -9.94
CA LYS A 67 0.58 -4.31 -10.79
C LYS A 67 1.42 -5.50 -11.22
N ILE A 68 1.65 -6.48 -10.33
CA ILE A 68 2.31 -7.75 -10.65
C ILE A 68 1.48 -8.50 -11.70
N ASN A 69 0.18 -8.69 -11.45
CA ASN A 69 -0.73 -9.42 -12.33
C ASN A 69 -0.81 -8.75 -13.72
N ALA A 70 -0.93 -7.42 -13.77
CA ALA A 70 -0.94 -6.67 -15.02
C ALA A 70 0.38 -6.78 -15.81
N THR A 71 1.51 -6.94 -15.12
CA THR A 71 2.82 -7.17 -15.75
C THR A 71 2.94 -8.60 -16.31
N LEU A 72 2.34 -9.58 -15.64
CA LEU A 72 2.33 -10.99 -16.06
C LEU A 72 1.41 -11.26 -17.26
N ILE A 73 0.27 -10.58 -17.35
CA ILE A 73 -0.69 -10.73 -18.47
C ILE A 73 -0.16 -10.11 -19.79
N LYS A 74 0.78 -9.15 -19.69
CA LYS A 74 1.40 -8.49 -20.86
C LYS A 74 2.57 -9.28 -21.48
N LYS A 75 2.83 -10.51 -21.03
CA LYS A 75 3.85 -11.44 -21.60
C LYS A 75 3.20 -12.47 -22.49
#